data_AF-A0A199UYX4-F1
#
_entry.id   AF-A0A199UYX4-F1
#
_cell.length_a   1.000
_cell.length_b   1.000
_cell.length_c   1.000
_cell.angle_alpha   90.00
_cell.angle_beta   90.00
_cell.angle_gamma   90.00
#
_symmetry.space_group_name_H-M   'P 1'
#
loop_
_entity.id
_entity.type
_entity.pdbx_description
1 polymer ?
#
loop_
_entity_poly.entity_id
_entity_poly.type
_entity_poly.pdbx_seq_one_letter_code
_entity_poly.pdbx_strand_id
1 'polypeptide(L)'
;LVTANSSPVSSSPASSSPRLKINDDALKEDLKWHLDILSEEITLFKEIKFVKLTLARLLIAYDAMKSPENSLLQKRKHCEEALDLFDVLIKLDPSHKRYNEDEQSLVLLDQATSDRESLVKYCWQYDNPYFSTFRRHNCLQLSRLSLTRVGCVELMLWVQILDLSHNKLRSIAGNELLLK
;
A
#
# COMPACT_ATOMS: atom_id res chain seq x y z
N LEU A 1 -31.98 -99.92 -22.81
CA LEU A 1 -30.69 -100.23 -22.15
C LEU A 1 -29.58 -99.52 -22.90
N VAL A 2 -29.22 -98.31 -22.48
CA VAL A 2 -28.01 -97.61 -22.96
C VAL A 2 -27.38 -96.97 -21.73
N THR A 3 -26.11 -97.28 -21.48
CA THR A 3 -25.25 -96.68 -20.47
C THR A 3 -24.01 -96.06 -21.12
N ALA A 4 -23.43 -95.11 -20.39
CA ALA A 4 -22.09 -94.52 -20.50
C ALA A 4 -21.91 -93.34 -21.49
N ASN A 5 -21.84 -92.11 -20.98
CA ASN A 5 -20.59 -91.47 -20.50
C ASN A 5 -20.78 -89.96 -20.32
N SER A 6 -20.43 -89.41 -19.15
CA SER A 6 -20.01 -88.00 -19.02
C SER A 6 -19.30 -87.74 -17.70
N SER A 7 -18.10 -87.17 -17.79
CA SER A 7 -17.35 -86.41 -16.77
C SER A 7 -16.30 -85.60 -17.53
N PRO A 8 -15.66 -84.57 -16.94
CA PRO A 8 -16.22 -83.37 -16.30
C PRO A 8 -15.50 -82.10 -16.84
N VAL A 9 -15.51 -80.99 -16.07
CA VAL A 9 -14.64 -79.78 -16.13
C VAL A 9 -15.29 -78.51 -16.69
N SER A 10 -15.60 -77.57 -15.78
CA SER A 10 -14.81 -76.33 -15.67
C SER A 10 -15.14 -75.59 -14.36
N SER A 11 -14.19 -75.61 -13.43
CA SER A 11 -14.11 -74.68 -12.30
C SER A 11 -13.40 -73.41 -12.77
N SER A 12 -14.09 -72.26 -12.74
CA SER A 12 -13.41 -70.95 -12.84
C SER A 12 -13.13 -70.40 -11.44
N PRO A 13 -11.92 -69.86 -11.18
CA PRO A 13 -11.58 -69.31 -9.88
C PRO A 13 -12.16 -67.91 -9.73
N ALA A 14 -12.69 -67.61 -8.53
CA ALA A 14 -13.04 -66.26 -8.13
C ALA A 14 -11.79 -65.37 -8.19
N SER A 15 -11.84 -64.32 -9.01
CA SER A 15 -10.80 -63.28 -9.03
C SER A 15 -10.88 -62.49 -7.73
N SER A 16 -9.93 -62.73 -6.82
CA SER A 16 -9.71 -61.85 -5.69
C SER A 16 -9.05 -60.57 -6.21
N SER A 17 -9.82 -59.49 -6.35
CA SER A 17 -9.27 -58.16 -6.60
C SER A 17 -8.33 -57.77 -5.44
N PRO A 18 -7.09 -57.32 -5.71
CA PRO A 18 -6.22 -56.84 -4.65
C PRO A 18 -6.78 -55.53 -4.11
N ARG A 19 -7.32 -55.55 -2.88
CA ARG A 19 -7.64 -54.35 -2.13
C ARG A 19 -6.33 -53.61 -1.85
N LEU A 20 -6.02 -52.60 -2.67
CA LEU A 20 -5.02 -51.60 -2.36
C LEU A 20 -5.45 -50.90 -1.06
N LYS A 21 -4.83 -51.29 0.06
CA LYS A 21 -4.92 -50.52 1.30
C LYS A 21 -4.12 -49.25 1.07
N ILE A 22 -4.82 -48.19 0.68
CA ILE A 22 -4.25 -46.85 0.62
C ILE A 22 -3.75 -46.52 2.03
N ASN A 23 -2.47 -46.17 2.13
CA ASN A 23 -1.85 -45.85 3.40
C ASN A 23 -2.30 -44.43 3.79
N ASP A 24 -3.32 -44.34 4.66
CA ASP A 24 -3.93 -43.08 5.08
C ASP A 24 -2.91 -42.09 5.67
N ASP A 25 -1.81 -42.57 6.23
CA ASP A 25 -0.76 -41.70 6.78
C ASP A 25 0.06 -41.00 5.68
N ALA A 26 0.35 -41.70 4.57
CA ALA A 26 1.00 -41.09 3.41
C ALA A 26 0.11 -40.04 2.75
N LEU A 27 -1.21 -40.28 2.72
CA LEU A 27 -2.19 -39.35 2.16
C LEU A 27 -2.39 -38.11 3.05
N LYS A 28 -2.26 -38.27 4.38
CA LYS A 28 -2.25 -37.16 5.34
C LYS A 28 -0.99 -36.31 5.25
N GLU A 29 0.17 -36.93 5.10
CA GLU A 29 1.45 -36.20 4.92
C GLU A 29 1.45 -35.40 3.61
N ASP A 30 0.95 -35.99 2.53
CA ASP A 30 0.80 -35.33 1.22
C ASP A 30 -0.18 -34.15 1.30
N LEU A 31 -1.34 -34.35 1.94
CA LEU A 31 -2.31 -33.27 2.17
C LEU A 31 -1.74 -32.15 3.04
N LYS A 32 -0.95 -32.48 4.07
CA LYS A 32 -0.30 -31.50 4.93
C LYS A 32 0.71 -30.65 4.15
N TRP A 33 1.55 -31.28 3.34
CA TRP A 33 2.51 -30.58 2.47
C TRP A 33 1.81 -29.62 1.51
N HIS A 34 0.70 -30.06 0.90
CA HIS A 34 -0.12 -29.20 0.03
C HIS A 34 -0.73 -28.00 0.76
N LEU A 35 -1.22 -28.19 1.99
CA LEU A 35 -1.76 -27.10 2.80
C LEU A 35 -0.68 -26.11 3.24
N ASP A 36 0.52 -26.61 3.57
CA ASP A 36 1.66 -25.78 3.96
C ASP A 36 2.11 -24.90 2.77
N ILE A 37 2.20 -25.45 1.55
CA ILE A 37 2.51 -24.68 0.33
C ILE A 37 1.44 -23.65 0.02
N LEU A 38 0.15 -24.02 0.10
CA LEU A 38 -0.93 -23.06 -0.11
C LEU A 38 -0.86 -21.92 0.91
N SER A 39 -0.50 -22.21 2.16
CA SER A 39 -0.30 -21.20 3.20
C SER A 39 0.88 -20.26 2.87
N GLU A 40 2.00 -20.79 2.40
CA GLU A 40 3.15 -20.02 1.94
C GLU A 40 2.81 -19.13 0.73
N GLU A 41 2.12 -19.68 -0.27
CA GLU A 41 1.64 -18.93 -1.43
C GLU A 41 0.67 -17.82 -1.01
N ILE A 42 -0.31 -18.11 -0.15
CA ILE A 42 -1.24 -17.10 0.38
C ILE A 42 -0.48 -15.99 1.11
N THR A 43 0.58 -16.34 1.84
CA THR A 43 1.44 -15.35 2.52
C THR A 43 2.16 -14.46 1.52
N LEU A 44 2.75 -15.05 0.48
CA LEU A 44 3.33 -14.33 -0.66
C LEU A 44 2.31 -13.41 -1.35
N PHE A 45 1.07 -13.86 -1.55
CA PHE A 45 -0.01 -13.07 -2.16
C PHE A 45 -0.43 -11.88 -1.29
N LYS A 46 -0.49 -12.05 0.04
CA LYS A 46 -0.78 -10.95 0.98
C LYS A 46 0.31 -9.89 1.02
N GLU A 47 1.53 -10.28 0.66
CA GLU A 47 2.71 -9.40 0.59
C GLU A 47 2.91 -8.74 -0.78
N ILE A 48 1.96 -8.87 -1.72
CA ILE A 48 2.09 -8.24 -3.04
C ILE A 48 2.01 -6.70 -2.90
N LYS A 49 3.17 -6.11 -2.70
CA LYS A 49 3.44 -4.67 -2.67
C LYS A 49 2.90 -3.95 -3.90
N PHE A 50 2.93 -4.61 -5.06
CA PHE A 50 2.49 -4.01 -6.32
C PHE A 50 1.01 -3.64 -6.30
N VAL A 51 0.15 -4.48 -5.71
CA VAL A 51 -1.29 -4.21 -5.63
C VAL A 51 -1.55 -3.01 -4.73
N LYS A 52 -0.93 -2.96 -3.55
CA LYS A 52 -1.08 -1.84 -2.60
C LYS A 52 -0.57 -0.53 -3.17
N LEU A 53 0.61 -0.56 -3.81
CA LEU A 53 1.17 0.62 -4.47
C LEU A 53 0.31 1.10 -5.64
N THR A 54 -0.22 0.17 -6.43
CA THR A 54 -1.11 0.51 -7.56
C THR A 54 -2.40 1.12 -7.05
N LEU A 55 -3.00 0.57 -5.99
CA LEU A 55 -4.20 1.13 -5.37
C LEU A 55 -3.95 2.55 -4.85
N ALA A 56 -2.88 2.78 -4.09
CA ALA A 56 -2.53 4.09 -3.57
C ALA A 56 -2.39 5.13 -4.70
N ARG A 57 -1.69 4.78 -5.79
CA ARG A 57 -1.53 5.65 -6.95
C ARG A 57 -2.85 5.92 -7.68
N LEU A 58 -3.72 4.92 -7.80
CA LEU A 58 -5.02 5.08 -8.45
C LEU A 58 -5.95 6.02 -7.67
N LEU A 59 -5.96 5.93 -6.33
CA LEU A 59 -6.72 6.84 -5.47
C LEU A 59 -6.29 8.31 -5.69
N ILE A 60 -4.98 8.56 -5.65
CA ILE A 60 -4.42 9.90 -5.86
C ILE A 60 -4.70 10.41 -7.29
N ALA A 61 -4.49 9.55 -8.29
CA ALA A 61 -4.73 9.91 -9.70
C ALA A 61 -6.21 10.21 -9.96
N TYR A 62 -7.12 9.44 -9.34
CA TYR A 62 -8.55 9.67 -9.43
C TYR A 62 -8.91 11.05 -8.90
N ASP A 63 -8.42 11.43 -7.72
CA ASP A 63 -8.69 12.74 -7.12
C ASP A 63 -8.07 13.89 -7.90
N ALA A 64 -6.91 13.68 -8.52
CA ALA A 64 -6.27 14.68 -9.38
C ALA A 64 -7.03 14.89 -10.71
N MET A 65 -7.67 13.85 -11.24
CA MET A 65 -8.44 13.93 -12.50
C MET A 65 -9.87 14.42 -12.30
N LYS A 66 -10.43 14.27 -11.11
CA LYS A 66 -11.83 14.56 -10.84
C LYS A 66 -12.06 16.06 -10.62
N SER A 67 -13.12 16.59 -11.22
CA SER A 67 -13.51 18.01 -11.05
C SER A 67 -13.65 18.37 -9.55
N PRO A 68 -13.19 19.57 -9.12
CA PRO A 68 -13.28 20.07 -7.74
C PRO A 68 -14.68 20.07 -7.12
N GLU A 69 -15.73 19.92 -7.94
CA GLU A 69 -17.13 19.84 -7.48
C GLU A 69 -17.47 18.53 -6.75
N ASN A 70 -16.62 17.51 -6.84
CA ASN A 70 -16.80 16.28 -6.07
C ASN A 70 -16.43 16.47 -4.60
N SER A 71 -17.17 15.79 -3.72
CA SER A 71 -17.10 16.02 -2.27
C SER A 71 -15.66 15.94 -1.76
N LEU A 72 -15.15 17.03 -1.19
CA LEU A 72 -13.87 17.08 -0.46
C LEU A 72 -13.72 15.94 0.56
N LEU A 73 -14.85 15.46 1.10
CA LEU A 73 -14.93 14.28 1.96
C LEU A 73 -14.40 13.00 1.30
N GLN A 74 -14.68 12.78 0.01
CA GLN A 74 -14.17 11.62 -0.73
C GLN A 74 -12.65 11.73 -0.92
N LYS A 75 -12.16 12.90 -1.36
CA LYS A 75 -10.72 13.15 -1.48
C LYS A 75 -10.00 12.91 -0.15
N ARG A 76 -10.56 13.42 0.95
CA ARG A 76 -9.99 13.20 2.29
C ARG A 76 -9.89 11.72 2.65
N LYS A 77 -10.92 10.92 2.37
CA LYS A 77 -10.92 9.46 2.59
C LYS A 77 -9.87 8.75 1.73
N HIS A 78 -9.76 9.11 0.46
CA HIS A 78 -8.75 8.55 -0.43
C HIS A 78 -7.33 8.91 0.01
N CYS A 79 -7.09 10.13 0.49
CA CYS A 79 -5.81 10.52 1.07
C CYS A 79 -5.50 9.69 2.33
N GLU A 80 -6.45 9.54 3.25
CA GLU A 80 -6.29 8.71 4.46
C GLU A 80 -5.93 7.26 4.11
N GLU A 81 -6.67 6.66 3.18
CA GLU A 81 -6.41 5.30 2.70
C GLU A 81 -5.03 5.19 2.02
N ALA A 82 -4.66 6.17 1.19
CA ALA A 82 -3.35 6.20 0.54
C ALA A 82 -2.21 6.32 1.56
N LEU A 83 -2.38 7.13 2.62
CA LEU A 83 -1.38 7.27 3.69
C LEU A 83 -1.19 5.94 4.45
N ASP A 84 -2.28 5.24 4.78
CA ASP A 84 -2.24 3.93 5.42
C ASP A 84 -1.55 2.88 4.53
N LEU A 85 -1.84 2.91 3.22
CA LEU A 85 -1.17 2.03 2.24
C LEU A 85 0.33 2.32 2.18
N PHE A 86 0.76 3.59 2.19
CA PHE A 86 2.18 3.93 2.20
C PHE A 86 2.89 3.54 3.50
N ASP A 87 2.23 3.67 4.66
CA ASP A 87 2.78 3.19 5.94
C ASP A 87 3.04 1.68 5.92
N VAL A 88 2.16 0.91 5.28
CA VAL A 88 2.35 -0.52 5.08
C VAL A 88 3.45 -0.78 4.06
N LEU A 89 3.49 -0.05 2.94
CA LEU A 89 4.50 -0.21 1.88
C LEU A 89 5.92 0.12 2.34
N ILE A 90 6.10 1.13 3.20
CA ILE A 90 7.38 1.49 3.81
C ILE A 90 7.97 0.32 4.62
N LYS A 91 7.10 -0.48 5.26
CA LYS A 91 7.48 -1.66 6.06
C LYS A 91 7.71 -2.89 5.17
N LEU A 92 6.83 -3.11 4.20
CA LEU A 92 6.88 -4.28 3.30
C LEU A 92 7.98 -4.20 2.25
N ASP A 93 8.37 -3.00 1.81
CA ASP A 93 9.42 -2.81 0.82
C ASP A 93 10.48 -1.79 1.27
N PRO A 94 11.43 -2.22 2.14
CA PRO A 94 12.53 -1.37 2.56
C PRO A 94 13.41 -0.89 1.39
N SER A 95 13.49 -1.65 0.30
CA SER A 95 14.29 -1.28 -0.87
C SER A 95 13.74 -0.05 -1.60
N HIS A 96 12.41 0.14 -1.58
CA HIS A 96 11.74 1.32 -2.12
C HIS A 96 11.22 2.26 -1.03
N LYS A 97 11.68 2.11 0.23
CA LYS A 97 11.24 2.92 1.36
C LYS A 97 11.25 4.41 1.05
N ARG A 98 12.35 4.90 0.46
CA ARG A 98 12.49 6.32 0.12
C ARG A 98 11.41 6.80 -0.84
N TYR A 99 11.16 6.03 -1.90
CA TYR A 99 10.12 6.35 -2.86
C TYR A 99 8.74 6.42 -2.17
N ASN A 100 8.44 5.46 -1.32
CA ASN A 100 7.16 5.43 -0.59
C ASN A 100 7.03 6.59 0.43
N GLU A 101 8.11 6.96 1.14
CA GLU A 101 8.14 8.13 2.04
C GLU A 101 7.94 9.46 1.27
N ASP A 102 8.54 9.57 0.08
CA ASP A 102 8.38 10.74 -0.79
C ASP A 102 6.94 10.89 -1.30
N GLU A 103 6.31 9.80 -1.75
CA GLU A 103 4.90 9.80 -2.15
C GLU A 103 3.97 10.09 -0.96
N GLN A 104 4.23 9.49 0.21
CA GLN A 104 3.48 9.75 1.43
C GLN A 104 3.52 11.25 1.81
N SER A 105 4.69 11.88 1.69
CA SER A 105 4.86 13.31 1.94
C SER A 105 4.02 14.17 0.98
N LEU A 106 3.93 13.79 -0.29
CA LEU A 106 3.10 14.49 -1.28
C LEU A 106 1.61 14.37 -0.96
N VAL A 107 1.14 13.18 -0.59
CA VAL A 107 -0.27 12.96 -0.18
C VAL A 107 -0.61 13.78 1.05
N LEU A 108 0.28 13.81 2.04
CA LEU A 108 0.08 14.59 3.27
C LEU A 108 -0.05 16.09 2.97
N LEU A 109 0.78 16.61 2.06
CA LEU A 109 0.73 18.02 1.65
C LEU A 109 -0.51 18.33 0.81
N ASP A 110 -0.91 17.45 -0.10
CA ASP A 110 -2.15 17.60 -0.87
C ASP A 110 -3.37 17.58 0.05
N GLN A 111 -3.40 16.69 1.05
CA GLN A 111 -4.45 16.65 2.07
C GLN A 111 -4.44 17.92 2.96
N ALA A 112 -3.27 18.40 3.37
CA ALA A 112 -3.15 19.62 4.17
C ALA A 112 -3.58 20.87 3.39
N THR A 113 -3.41 20.88 2.07
CA THR A 113 -3.73 22.02 1.20
C THR A 113 -5.04 21.87 0.44
N SER A 114 -5.78 20.78 0.64
CA SER A 114 -7.00 20.46 -0.13
C SER A 114 -8.14 21.45 0.10
N ASP A 115 -8.24 21.99 1.31
CA ASP A 115 -9.31 22.89 1.71
C ASP A 115 -8.85 23.80 2.86
N ARG A 116 -9.61 24.89 3.06
CA ARG A 116 -9.27 25.91 4.07
C ARG A 116 -9.27 25.38 5.50
N GLU A 117 -10.17 24.46 5.85
CA GLU A 117 -10.26 23.89 7.20
C GLU A 117 -9.02 23.04 7.50
N SER A 118 -8.59 22.22 6.54
CA SER A 118 -7.36 21.41 6.65
C SER A 118 -6.13 22.31 6.74
N LEU A 119 -6.06 23.34 5.91
CA LEU A 119 -4.92 24.25 5.82
C LEU A 119 -4.73 25.10 7.09
N VAL A 120 -5.82 25.59 7.68
CA VAL A 120 -5.78 26.46 8.88
C VAL A 120 -5.11 25.77 10.08
N LYS A 121 -5.14 24.43 10.16
CA LYS A 121 -4.44 23.67 11.22
C LYS A 121 -2.93 23.88 11.22
N TYR A 122 -2.37 24.23 10.06
CA TYR A 122 -0.96 24.50 9.86
C TYR A 122 -0.67 26.00 9.76
N CYS A 123 -1.69 26.85 9.81
CA CYS A 123 -1.53 28.30 9.79
C CYS A 123 -1.40 28.85 11.20
N TRP A 124 -0.49 29.80 11.38
CA TRP A 124 -0.38 30.56 12.62
C TRP A 124 -0.11 32.03 12.29
N GLN A 125 -0.49 32.91 13.21
CA GLN A 125 -0.19 34.34 13.11
C GLN A 125 1.12 34.57 13.87
N TYR A 126 2.16 34.90 13.13
CA TYR A 126 3.43 35.30 13.70
C TYR A 126 3.39 36.78 14.06
N ASP A 127 3.19 37.08 15.34
CA ASP A 127 3.25 38.42 15.89
C ASP A 127 4.69 38.72 16.30
N ASN A 128 5.42 39.45 15.46
CA ASN A 128 6.76 39.93 15.80
C ASN A 128 6.70 41.33 16.41
N PRO A 129 7.08 41.51 17.69
CA PRO A 129 7.04 42.82 18.34
C PRO A 129 8.02 43.84 17.76
N TYR A 130 9.02 43.42 16.97
CA TYR A 130 9.95 44.31 16.27
C TYR A 130 9.38 44.90 14.97
N PHE A 131 8.29 44.34 14.43
CA PHE A 131 7.58 44.87 13.25
C PHE A 131 6.28 45.53 13.70
N SER A 132 6.40 46.63 14.45
CA SER A 132 5.30 47.25 15.20
C SER A 132 4.26 48.02 14.37
N THR A 133 4.22 47.92 13.03
CA THR A 133 3.23 48.69 12.26
C THR A 133 2.66 48.06 10.99
N PHE A 134 3.19 46.98 10.41
CA PHE A 134 2.65 46.51 9.12
C PHE A 134 2.71 44.99 8.91
N ARG A 135 1.51 44.40 8.93
CA ARG A 135 1.09 43.07 8.42
C ARG A 135 1.30 41.87 9.35
N ARG A 136 0.17 41.25 9.70
CA ARG A 136 0.11 39.82 10.05
C ARG A 136 0.75 39.04 8.91
N HIS A 137 1.84 38.33 9.18
CA HIS A 137 2.46 37.49 8.17
C HIS A 137 1.64 36.22 7.95
N ASN A 138 1.45 35.85 6.69
CA ASN A 138 0.86 34.56 6.34
C ASN A 138 1.89 33.47 6.60
N CYS A 139 1.77 32.78 7.74
CA CYS A 139 2.74 31.77 8.14
C CYS A 139 2.15 30.38 8.01
N LEU A 140 2.92 29.46 7.45
CA LEU A 140 2.59 28.05 7.32
C LEU A 140 3.63 27.21 8.06
N GLN A 141 3.19 26.49 9.07
CA GLN A 141 4.01 25.61 9.90
C GLN A 141 3.76 24.16 9.51
N LEU A 142 4.68 23.60 8.72
CA LEU A 142 4.69 22.19 8.33
C LEU A 142 5.80 21.44 9.05
N SER A 143 6.14 21.87 10.27
CA SER A 143 7.20 21.28 11.07
C SER A 143 6.80 19.93 11.67
N ARG A 144 7.76 19.02 11.89
CA ARG A 144 7.56 17.73 12.59
C ARG A 144 6.57 16.77 11.92
N LEU A 145 6.33 16.94 10.62
CA LEU A 145 5.46 16.07 9.83
C LEU A 145 6.19 14.87 9.21
N SER A 146 7.49 14.71 9.50
CA SER A 146 8.34 13.68 8.90
C SER A 146 8.46 13.76 7.37
N LEU A 147 8.20 14.93 6.77
CA LEU A 147 8.24 15.12 5.31
C LEU A 147 9.64 14.80 4.77
N THR A 148 9.72 13.99 3.71
CA THR A 148 10.95 13.73 2.95
C THR A 148 10.98 14.51 1.63
N ARG A 149 9.81 14.93 1.13
CA ARG A 149 9.63 15.73 -0.08
C ARG A 149 8.57 16.81 0.11
N VAL A 150 8.78 17.98 -0.49
CA VAL A 150 7.78 19.06 -0.58
C VAL A 150 7.20 19.10 -1.99
N GLY A 151 5.88 19.22 -2.10
CA GLY A 151 5.14 19.41 -3.35
C GLY A 151 4.14 20.57 -3.23
N CYS A 152 3.34 20.78 -4.28
CA CYS A 152 2.25 21.77 -4.31
C CYS A 152 2.70 23.20 -3.98
N VAL A 153 3.90 23.59 -4.43
CA VAL A 153 4.50 24.90 -4.12
C VAL A 153 3.66 26.04 -4.68
N GLU A 154 2.96 25.80 -5.79
CA GLU A 154 2.04 26.73 -6.44
C GLU A 154 0.87 27.10 -5.51
N LEU A 155 0.43 26.17 -4.65
CA LEU A 155 -0.64 26.40 -3.68
C LEU A 155 -0.16 27.16 -2.44
N MET A 156 1.16 27.35 -2.29
CA MET A 156 1.79 28.02 -1.15
C MET A 156 2.32 29.41 -1.50
N LEU A 157 2.06 29.95 -2.70
CA LEU A 157 2.57 31.27 -3.12
C LEU A 157 2.10 32.45 -2.24
N TRP A 158 1.04 32.25 -1.44
CA TRP A 158 0.52 33.24 -0.49
C TRP A 158 1.26 33.24 0.86
N VAL A 159 2.11 32.24 1.12
CA VAL A 159 2.87 32.05 2.36
C VAL A 159 4.08 32.98 2.37
N GLN A 160 4.23 33.75 3.45
CA GLN A 160 5.35 34.65 3.68
C GLN A 160 6.42 34.04 4.59
N ILE A 161 6.01 33.21 5.54
CA ILE A 161 6.91 32.49 6.44
C ILE A 161 6.56 31.00 6.38
N LEU A 162 7.50 30.17 5.95
CA LEU A 162 7.33 28.73 5.85
C LEU A 162 8.27 28.03 6.83
N ASP A 163 7.71 27.37 7.84
CA ASP A 163 8.46 26.55 8.78
C ASP A 163 8.42 25.07 8.36
N LEU A 164 9.56 24.55 7.90
CA LEU A 164 9.78 23.15 7.54
C LEU A 164 10.65 22.40 8.56
N SER A 165 10.88 22.97 9.74
CA SER A 165 11.79 22.43 10.75
C SER A 165 11.40 21.02 11.21
N HIS A 166 12.39 20.26 11.66
CA HIS A 166 12.19 18.90 12.20
C HIS A 166 11.48 17.92 11.24
N ASN A 167 11.61 18.12 9.93
CA ASN A 167 11.27 17.12 8.91
C ASN A 167 12.50 16.32 8.47
N LYS A 168 12.29 15.35 7.58
CA LYS A 168 13.32 14.48 7.00
C LYS A 168 13.74 14.97 5.61
N LEU A 169 13.51 16.25 5.31
CA LEU A 169 13.87 16.88 4.05
C LEU A 169 15.38 16.82 3.87
N ARG A 170 15.82 16.40 2.69
CA ARG A 170 17.24 16.37 2.34
C ARG A 170 17.57 17.61 1.53
N SER A 171 18.78 18.14 1.71
CA SER A 171 19.29 19.20 0.85
C SER A 171 19.24 18.76 -0.61
N ILE A 172 18.90 19.69 -1.50
CA ILE A 172 19.00 19.50 -2.95
C ILE A 172 20.48 19.45 -3.40
N ALA A 173 21.45 19.58 -2.48
CA ALA A 173 22.87 19.34 -2.72
C ALA A 173 23.09 17.90 -3.24
N GLY A 174 23.03 17.77 -4.57
CA GLY A 174 22.85 16.51 -5.30
C GLY A 174 22.20 16.70 -6.68
N ASN A 175 21.47 17.81 -6.90
CA ASN A 175 20.93 18.26 -8.20
C ASN A 175 21.56 19.61 -8.64
N GLU A 176 22.81 19.89 -8.30
CA GLU A 176 23.58 21.06 -8.81
C GLU A 176 24.00 20.91 -10.29
N LEU A 177 23.32 20.08 -11.07
CA LEU A 177 23.63 19.79 -12.48
C LEU A 177 22.54 20.22 -13.47
N LEU A 178 21.45 20.88 -13.04
CA LEU A 178 20.39 21.37 -13.92
C LEU A 178 20.32 22.90 -14.07
N LEU A 179 21.39 23.60 -13.68
CA LEU A 179 21.64 25.00 -14.04
C LEU A 179 23.05 25.17 -14.61
N LYS A 180 23.38 24.37 -15.63
CA LYS A 180 24.45 24.67 -16.58
C LYS A 180 23.86 24.80 -17.97
#